data_AF-A0A5N5M7C8-F1
#
_entry.id   AF-A0A5N5M7C8-F1
#
_cell.length_a   1.000
_cell.length_b   1.000
_cell.length_c   1.000
_cell.angle_alpha   90.00
_cell.angle_beta   90.00
_cell.angle_gamma   90.00
#
_symmetry.space_group_name_H-M   'P 1'
#
loop_
_entity.id
_entity.type
_entity.pdbx_description
1 polymer ?
#
loop_
_entity_poly.entity_id
_entity_poly.type
_entity_poly.pdbx_seq_one_letter_code
_entity_poly.pdbx_strand_id
1 'polypeptide(L)'
;MFGFDDGRQARDEVYNSSSAPQEREGKFSHELLGGAAAFEAMHLFENQQRSKGEAVDHGFAKEMIAAFAGAEVDKLAETKGMDFADRERAKHHAKQNAERLYDEQYGDMERYDPSARDLHPNFQY
;
A
#
# COMPACT_ATOMS: atom_id res chain seq x y z
N MET A 1 8.17 -2.14 13.58
CA MET A 1 7.46 -3.05 12.66
C MET A 1 6.49 -2.17 11.91
N PHE A 2 6.53 -2.13 10.58
CA PHE A 2 5.67 -1.26 9.78
C PHE A 2 4.18 -1.63 9.91
N GLY A 3 3.31 -0.67 10.19
CA GLY A 3 1.87 -0.85 10.33
C GLY A 3 1.09 0.22 9.56
N PHE A 4 -0.21 0.33 9.83
CA PHE A 4 -1.08 1.28 9.14
C PHE A 4 -0.66 2.74 9.32
N ASP A 5 -0.13 3.12 10.49
CA ASP A 5 0.35 4.49 10.73
C ASP A 5 1.59 4.81 9.88
N ASP A 6 2.55 3.88 9.80
CA ASP A 6 3.74 4.02 8.95
C ASP A 6 3.36 4.11 7.47
N GLY A 7 2.42 3.27 7.03
CA GLY A 7 1.91 3.27 5.65
C GLY A 7 1.21 4.58 5.29
N ARG A 8 0.35 5.09 6.18
CA ARG A 8 -0.32 6.38 6.00
C ARG A 8 0.68 7.53 5.93
N GLN A 9 1.65 7.56 6.85
CA GLN A 9 2.70 8.58 6.85
C GLN A 9 3.51 8.55 5.55
N ALA A 10 3.92 7.36 5.10
CA ALA A 10 4.65 7.19 3.85
C ALA A 10 3.84 7.70 2.64
N ARG A 11 2.56 7.33 2.58
CA ARG A 11 1.62 7.81 1.57
C ARG A 11 1.52 9.33 1.60
N ASP A 12 1.27 9.92 2.76
CA ASP A 12 1.12 11.37 2.90
C ASP A 12 2.39 12.11 2.51
N GLU A 13 3.57 11.60 2.86
CA GLU A 13 4.84 12.20 2.45
C GLU A 13 5.03 12.14 0.92
N VAL A 14 4.70 11.02 0.28
CA VAL A 14 4.87 10.84 -1.17
C VAL A 14 3.86 11.66 -1.99
N TYR A 15 2.62 11.75 -1.51
CA TYR A 15 1.51 12.39 -2.22
C TYR A 15 1.35 13.88 -1.89
N ASN A 16 1.60 14.28 -0.64
CA ASN A 16 1.43 15.68 -0.21
C ASN A 16 2.70 16.51 -0.32
N SER A 17 3.82 15.98 -0.83
CA SER A 17 5.07 16.72 -1.06
C SER A 17 4.98 17.83 -2.12
N SER A 18 3.77 18.27 -2.51
CA SER A 18 3.52 19.19 -3.63
C SER A 18 3.37 20.66 -3.23
N SER A 19 3.61 21.02 -1.96
CA SER A 19 3.28 22.36 -1.42
C SER A 19 4.46 23.28 -1.08
N ALA A 20 5.70 22.93 -1.43
CA ALA A 20 6.83 23.85 -1.30
C ALA A 20 7.81 23.69 -2.47
N PRO A 21 8.06 24.75 -3.27
CA PRO A 21 9.12 24.75 -4.27
C PRO A 21 10.45 25.01 -3.56
N GLN A 22 11.03 24.01 -2.90
CA GLN A 22 12.43 24.08 -2.46
C GLN A 22 12.98 22.70 -2.10
N GLU A 23 13.94 22.25 -2.90
CA GLU A 23 15.16 21.63 -2.39
C GLU A 23 15.05 20.32 -1.60
N ARG A 24 14.22 19.36 -2.05
CA ARG A 24 14.55 17.95 -1.84
C ARG A 24 15.19 17.38 -3.09
N GLU A 25 16.47 17.72 -3.30
CA GLU A 25 17.37 16.97 -4.19
C GLU A 25 17.66 15.54 -3.67
N GLY A 26 16.94 15.07 -2.64
CA GLY A 26 16.94 13.67 -2.21
C GLY A 26 15.82 12.91 -2.89
N LYS A 27 16.17 12.00 -3.81
CA LYS A 27 15.23 11.01 -4.34
C LYS A 27 14.51 10.30 -3.19
N PHE A 28 13.20 10.06 -3.32
CA PHE A 28 12.48 9.24 -2.36
C PHE A 28 13.13 7.85 -2.26
N SER A 29 13.28 7.32 -1.05
CA SER A 29 13.83 5.97 -0.87
C SER A 29 12.86 4.91 -1.40
N HIS A 30 13.39 3.77 -1.82
CA HIS A 30 12.55 2.62 -2.23
C HIS A 30 11.68 2.10 -1.09
N GLU A 31 12.11 2.26 0.16
CA GLU A 31 11.32 1.90 1.34
C GLU A 31 10.14 2.84 1.52
N LEU A 32 10.34 4.15 1.35
CA LEU A 32 9.28 5.16 1.46
C LEU A 32 8.24 5.00 0.35
N LEU A 33 8.69 4.86 -0.90
CA LEU A 33 7.76 4.60 -2.02
C LEU A 33 7.10 3.22 -1.90
N GLY A 34 7.82 2.20 -1.42
CA GLY A 34 7.26 0.87 -1.17
C GLY A 34 6.20 0.90 -0.06
N GLY A 35 6.43 1.65 1.01
CA GLY A 35 5.46 1.85 2.10
C GLY A 35 4.20 2.58 1.64
N ALA A 36 4.35 3.66 0.86
CA ALA A 36 3.22 4.38 0.26
C ALA A 36 2.41 3.47 -0.67
N ALA A 37 3.09 2.72 -1.54
CA ALA A 37 2.45 1.79 -2.46
C ALA A 37 1.71 0.66 -1.74
N ALA A 38 2.28 0.12 -0.65
CA ALA A 38 1.64 -0.91 0.15
C ALA A 38 0.32 -0.43 0.79
N PHE A 39 0.34 0.80 1.30
CA PHE A 39 -0.82 1.41 1.94
C PHE A 39 -1.95 1.69 0.93
N GLU A 40 -1.62 2.26 -0.22
CA GLU A 40 -2.58 2.49 -1.31
C GLU A 40 -3.11 1.17 -1.89
N ALA A 41 -2.28 0.12 -1.98
CA ALA A 41 -2.71 -1.19 -2.42
C ALA A 41 -3.76 -1.81 -1.48
N MET A 42 -3.53 -1.73 -0.17
CA MET A 42 -4.48 -2.20 0.83
C MET A 42 -5.78 -1.39 0.77
N HIS A 43 -5.69 -0.06 0.63
CA HIS A 43 -6.85 0.81 0.49
C HIS A 43 -7.68 0.47 -0.76
N LEU A 44 -7.02 0.25 -1.89
CA LEU A 44 -7.67 -0.10 -3.16
C LEU A 44 -8.38 -1.46 -3.05
N PHE A 45 -7.74 -2.45 -2.43
CA PHE A 45 -8.34 -3.75 -2.15
C PHE A 45 -9.60 -3.62 -1.29
N GLU A 46 -9.53 -2.88 -0.17
CA GLU A 46 -10.67 -2.62 0.70
C GLU A 46 -11.83 -1.97 -0.06
N ASN A 47 -11.56 -0.90 -0.80
CA ASN A 47 -12.59 -0.19 -1.56
C ASN A 47 -13.24 -1.11 -2.60
N GLN A 48 -12.43 -1.84 -3.35
CA GLN A 48 -12.95 -2.73 -4.38
C GLN A 48 -13.78 -3.86 -3.79
N GLN A 49 -13.29 -4.55 -2.76
CA GLN A 49 -13.98 -5.68 -2.18
C GLN A 49 -15.24 -5.27 -1.40
N ARG A 50 -15.20 -4.16 -0.67
CA ARG A 50 -16.40 -3.60 -0.01
C ARG A 50 -17.44 -3.13 -1.01
N SER A 51 -17.04 -2.56 -2.15
CA SER A 51 -17.99 -2.17 -3.21
C SER A 51 -18.71 -3.36 -3.84
N LYS A 52 -18.05 -4.53 -3.91
CA LYS A 52 -18.63 -5.78 -4.40
C LYS A 52 -19.45 -6.50 -3.32
N GLY A 53 -19.07 -6.36 -2.05
CA GLY A 53 -19.66 -7.09 -0.93
C GLY A 53 -19.28 -8.57 -0.91
N GLU A 54 -18.21 -8.96 -1.58
CA GLU A 54 -17.79 -10.35 -1.73
C GLU A 54 -16.71 -10.72 -0.72
N ALA A 55 -16.93 -11.84 -0.03
CA ALA A 55 -15.90 -12.51 0.76
C ALA A 55 -14.96 -13.31 -0.16
N VAL A 56 -13.66 -13.30 0.14
CA VAL A 56 -12.65 -14.00 -0.66
C VAL A 56 -11.64 -14.70 0.24
N ASP A 57 -11.06 -15.81 -0.22
CA ASP A 57 -10.04 -16.52 0.54
C ASP A 57 -8.74 -15.71 0.66
N HIS A 58 -8.00 -15.95 1.74
CA HIS A 58 -6.76 -15.21 2.07
C HIS A 58 -5.71 -15.21 0.96
N GLY A 59 -5.53 -16.35 0.30
CA GLY A 59 -4.56 -16.46 -0.79
C GLY A 59 -4.90 -15.48 -1.93
N PHE A 60 -6.18 -15.45 -2.33
CA PHE A 60 -6.65 -14.56 -3.37
C PHE A 60 -6.56 -13.09 -2.94
N ALA A 61 -6.91 -12.77 -1.70
CA ALA A 61 -6.77 -11.41 -1.17
C ALA A 61 -5.31 -10.92 -1.23
N LYS A 62 -4.36 -11.73 -0.76
CA LYS A 62 -2.92 -11.40 -0.80
C LYS A 62 -2.40 -11.25 -2.23
N GLU A 63 -2.82 -12.10 -3.15
CA GLU A 63 -2.46 -11.98 -4.56
C GLU A 63 -2.95 -10.67 -5.18
N MET A 64 -4.21 -10.28 -4.92
CA MET A 64 -4.75 -9.01 -5.38
C MET A 64 -3.98 -7.82 -4.81
N ILE A 65 -3.75 -7.81 -3.50
CA ILE A 65 -3.02 -6.73 -2.81
C ILE A 65 -1.58 -6.64 -3.32
N ALA A 66 -0.89 -7.77 -3.51
CA ALA A 66 0.46 -7.79 -4.06
C ALA A 66 0.51 -7.28 -5.52
N ALA A 67 -0.52 -7.55 -6.32
CA ALA A 67 -0.66 -7.02 -7.67
C ALA A 67 -0.85 -5.49 -7.65
N PHE A 68 -1.74 -4.99 -6.79
CA PHE A 68 -1.93 -3.54 -6.61
C PHE A 68 -0.67 -2.84 -6.11
N ALA A 69 0.02 -3.44 -5.14
CA ALA A 69 1.28 -2.90 -4.61
C ALA A 69 2.35 -2.78 -5.70
N GLY A 70 2.49 -3.80 -6.56
CA GLY A 70 3.41 -3.75 -7.69
C GLY A 70 3.06 -2.67 -8.71
N ALA A 71 1.78 -2.55 -9.06
CA ALA A 71 1.30 -1.54 -10.00
C ALA A 71 1.46 -0.11 -9.45
N GLU A 72 1.21 0.08 -8.17
CA GLU A 72 1.37 1.39 -7.52
C GLU A 72 2.83 1.80 -7.43
N VAL A 73 3.77 0.87 -7.16
CA VAL A 73 5.20 1.15 -7.26
C VAL A 73 5.59 1.55 -8.68
N ASP A 74 5.04 0.91 -9.72
CA ASP A 74 5.33 1.26 -11.11
C ASP A 74 4.95 2.71 -11.42
N LYS A 75 3.75 3.11 -11.02
CA LYS A 75 3.26 4.48 -11.13
C LYS A 75 4.11 5.48 -10.33
N LEU A 76 4.50 5.15 -9.10
CA LEU A 76 5.36 6.00 -8.27
C LEU A 76 6.77 6.12 -8.87
N ALA A 77 7.33 5.04 -9.41
CA ALA A 77 8.63 5.07 -10.09
C ALA A 77 8.62 5.98 -11.32
N GLU A 78 7.54 5.94 -12.11
CA GLU A 78 7.34 6.80 -13.29
C GLU A 78 7.21 8.29 -12.92
N THR A 79 6.54 8.60 -11.81
CA THR A 79 6.20 9.99 -11.45
C THR A 79 7.19 10.65 -10.48
N LYS A 80 7.88 9.86 -9.65
CA LYS A 80 8.80 10.33 -8.61
C LYS A 80 10.27 10.03 -8.92
N GLY A 81 10.54 9.27 -9.98
CA GLY A 81 11.89 9.00 -10.47
C GLY A 81 12.63 7.96 -9.64
N MET A 82 12.64 6.71 -10.12
CA MET A 82 13.44 5.62 -9.58
C MET A 82 14.23 4.94 -10.70
N ASP A 83 15.45 4.47 -10.39
CA ASP A 83 16.11 3.53 -11.28
C ASP A 83 15.50 2.12 -11.17
N PHE A 84 15.88 1.23 -12.08
CA PHE A 84 15.34 -0.13 -12.12
C PHE A 84 15.60 -0.91 -10.83
N ALA A 85 16.79 -0.77 -10.24
CA ALA A 85 17.16 -1.52 -9.04
C ALA A 85 16.40 -1.01 -7.80
N ASP A 86 16.16 0.30 -7.71
CA ASP A 86 15.31 0.91 -6.67
C ASP A 86 13.84 0.54 -6.85
N ARG A 87 13.33 0.51 -8.09
CA ARG A 87 11.96 0.10 -8.41
C ARG A 87 11.69 -1.34 -7.99
N GLU A 88 12.57 -2.29 -8.32
CA GLU A 88 12.38 -3.69 -7.95
C GLU A 88 12.48 -3.91 -6.43
N ARG A 89 13.37 -3.17 -5.75
CA ARG A 89 13.41 -3.16 -4.27
C ARG A 89 12.12 -2.58 -3.67
N ALA A 90 11.60 -1.50 -4.24
CA ALA A 90 10.34 -0.90 -3.82
C ALA A 90 9.16 -1.86 -4.01
N LYS A 91 9.09 -2.59 -5.13
CA LYS A 91 8.05 -3.62 -5.36
C LYS A 91 8.09 -4.71 -4.31
N HIS A 92 9.29 -5.20 -4.00
CA HIS A 92 9.47 -6.24 -3.01
C HIS A 92 9.02 -5.75 -1.62
N HIS A 93 9.45 -4.56 -1.21
CA HIS A 93 8.98 -3.93 0.03
C HIS A 93 7.48 -3.68 0.04
N ALA A 94 6.91 -3.18 -1.06
CA ALA A 94 5.49 -2.88 -1.16
C ALA A 94 4.63 -4.13 -0.97
N LYS A 95 4.98 -5.24 -1.62
CA LYS A 95 4.26 -6.51 -1.48
C LYS A 95 4.31 -7.04 -0.04
N GLN A 96 5.51 -7.09 0.56
CA GLN A 96 5.67 -7.56 1.95
C GLN A 96 4.93 -6.68 2.96
N ASN A 97 4.97 -5.37 2.76
CA ASN A 97 4.28 -4.41 3.61
C ASN A 97 2.77 -4.55 3.47
N ALA A 98 2.27 -4.72 2.25
CA ALA A 98 0.83 -4.81 1.98
C ALA A 98 0.23 -6.13 2.51
N GLU A 99 0.93 -7.25 2.32
CA GLU A 99 0.55 -8.54 2.93
C GLU A 99 0.51 -8.45 4.46
N ARG A 100 1.43 -7.68 5.05
CA ARG A 100 1.47 -7.49 6.50
C ARG A 100 0.36 -6.59 7.03
N LEU A 101 0.00 -5.53 6.32
CA LEU A 101 -1.20 -4.74 6.64
C LEU A 101 -2.46 -5.60 6.56
N TYR A 102 -2.53 -6.47 5.56
CA TYR A 102 -3.60 -7.43 5.43
C TYR A 102 -3.64 -8.41 6.61
N ASP A 103 -2.49 -9.01 6.98
CA ASP A 103 -2.42 -9.95 8.10
C ASP A 103 -2.72 -9.28 9.45
N GLU A 104 -2.28 -8.03 9.64
CA GLU A 104 -2.62 -7.22 10.81
C GLU A 104 -4.14 -7.01 10.93
N GLN A 105 -4.81 -6.74 9.81
CA GLN A 105 -6.24 -6.46 9.77
C GLN A 105 -7.13 -7.70 9.64
N TYR A 106 -6.66 -8.84 9.14
CA TYR A 106 -7.50 -10.00 8.81
C TYR A 106 -6.84 -11.36 9.09
N GLY A 107 -5.59 -11.42 9.54
CA GLY A 107 -4.80 -12.66 9.60
C GLY A 107 -5.35 -13.76 10.54
N ASP A 108 -6.24 -13.41 11.46
CA ASP A 108 -6.91 -14.32 12.38
C ASP A 108 -8.28 -14.83 11.87
N MET A 109 -8.71 -14.40 10.68
CA MET A 109 -9.96 -14.84 10.07
C MET A 109 -9.74 -16.07 9.18
N GLU A 110 -10.81 -16.75 8.75
CA GLU A 110 -10.72 -17.84 7.74
C GLU A 110 -10.61 -17.29 6.31
N ARG A 111 -11.24 -16.15 6.06
CA ARG A 111 -11.35 -15.47 4.77
C ARG A 111 -11.47 -13.98 4.99
N TYR A 112 -11.21 -13.18 3.97
CA TYR A 112 -11.64 -11.79 3.95
C TYR A 112 -13.18 -11.73 3.90
N ASP A 113 -13.79 -10.94 4.77
CA ASP A 113 -15.22 -10.64 4.75
C ASP A 113 -15.43 -9.15 5.03
N PRO A 114 -15.98 -8.38 4.07
CA PRO A 114 -16.15 -6.94 4.21
C PRO A 114 -17.18 -6.55 5.28
N SER A 115 -18.03 -7.48 5.72
CA SER A 115 -19.03 -7.28 6.77
C SER A 115 -18.53 -7.64 8.18
N ALA A 116 -17.44 -8.40 8.28
CA ALA A 116 -16.92 -8.90 9.55
C ALA A 116 -15.99 -7.91 10.27
N ARG A 117 -15.35 -6.99 9.54
CA ARG A 117 -14.55 -5.89 10.11
C ARG A 117 -14.85 -4.57 9.42
N ASP A 118 -14.82 -3.50 10.20
CA ASP A 118 -14.89 -2.15 9.68
C ASP A 118 -13.62 -1.78 8.89
N LEU A 119 -13.75 -0.78 8.02
CA LEU A 119 -12.62 -0.21 7.31
C LEU A 119 -11.62 0.37 8.32
N HIS A 120 -10.33 0.09 8.16
CA HIS A 120 -9.31 0.58 9.07
C HIS A 120 -9.34 2.14 9.13
N PRO A 121 -9.28 2.77 10.32
CA PRO A 121 -9.41 4.23 10.47
C PRO A 121 -8.42 5.06 9.65
N ASN A 122 -7.23 4.51 9.39
CA ASN A 122 -6.23 5.19 8.57
C ASN A 122 -6.63 5.38 7.09
N PHE A 123 -7.66 4.70 6.61
CA PHE A 123 -8.20 4.91 5.26
C PHE A 123 -9.21 6.08 5.15
N GLN A 124 -9.43 6.82 6.23
CA GLN A 124 -10.31 8.00 6.24
C GLN A 124 -9.49 9.26 5.93
N TYR A 125 -9.18 9.50 4.66
CA TYR A 125 -8.42 10.68 4.18
C TYR A 125 -8.98 11.25 2.88
#